data_AF-A0A317V432-F1
#
_entry.id   AF-A0A317V432-F1
#
_cell.length_a   1.000
_cell.length_b   1.000
_cell.length_c   1.000
_cell.angle_alpha   90.00
_cell.angle_beta   90.00
_cell.angle_gamma   90.00
#
_symmetry.space_group_name_H-M   'P 1'
#
loop_
_entity.id
_entity.type
_entity.pdbx_description
1 polymer ?
#
loop_
_entity_poly.entity_id
_entity_poly.type
_entity_poly.pdbx_seq_one_letter_code
_entity_poly.pdbx_strand_id
1 'polypeptide(L)'
;MKLIALPDVQETSDVACDTGSDPEVLRKEMEENNVPIDLGLVHEGWNNKQGKYAPTHKAIKERARAARRWLKARPEKEIVIVTHGGFLHYFTEDWEDSSQYQGTGWVNTEYRTYEFTKEVHTDDLEGYELDGDNATLVETLESRQRRGKSGPMSDREQQKTLYKIGTQGWDDQGLQLSIAEREAAKVPEGKEVNGTRV
;
A
#
# COMPACT_ATOMS: atom_id res chain seq x y z
N MET A 1 19.39 16.13 -2.62
CA MET A 1 18.21 15.26 -2.48
C MET A 1 18.55 13.92 -3.11
N LYS A 2 18.32 12.80 -2.42
CA LYS A 2 18.54 11.46 -2.99
C LYS A 2 17.18 10.88 -3.36
N LEU A 3 17.00 10.50 -4.62
CA LEU A 3 15.79 9.83 -5.12
C LEU A 3 16.10 8.35 -5.30
N ILE A 4 15.30 7.47 -4.70
CA ILE A 4 15.51 6.01 -4.71
C ILE A 4 14.22 5.35 -5.17
N ALA A 5 14.31 4.44 -6.13
CA ALA A 5 13.22 3.53 -6.44
C ALA A 5 13.25 2.36 -5.46
N LEU A 6 12.22 2.23 -4.63
CA LEU A 6 12.08 1.16 -3.64
C LEU A 6 10.94 0.22 -4.07
N PRO A 7 11.22 -0.99 -4.58
CA PRO A 7 10.17 -1.91 -5.05
C PRO A 7 9.11 -2.27 -4.01
N ASP A 8 9.50 -2.32 -2.73
CA ASP A 8 8.61 -2.74 -1.64
C ASP A 8 7.40 -1.82 -1.44
N VAL A 9 7.43 -0.59 -1.98
CA VAL A 9 6.33 0.39 -1.87
C VAL A 9 5.46 0.49 -3.13
N GLN A 10 5.41 -0.58 -3.94
CA GLN A 10 4.50 -0.66 -5.09
C GLN A 10 3.05 -0.96 -4.70
N GLU A 11 2.11 -0.61 -5.59
CA GLU A 11 0.67 -0.90 -5.43
C GLU A 11 0.38 -2.40 -5.28
N THR A 12 -0.75 -2.66 -4.67
CA THR A 12 -1.20 -3.93 -4.12
C THR A 12 -1.63 -4.94 -5.17
N SER A 13 -2.21 -4.51 -6.29
CA SER A 13 -2.77 -5.42 -7.29
C SER A 13 -1.81 -5.78 -8.43
N ASP A 14 -2.17 -6.79 -9.22
CA ASP A 14 -1.40 -7.27 -10.39
C ASP A 14 -1.91 -6.70 -11.74
N VAL A 15 -2.77 -5.68 -11.72
CA VAL A 15 -3.18 -5.04 -12.97
C VAL A 15 -2.03 -4.28 -13.62
N ALA A 16 -2.12 -4.07 -14.93
CA ALA A 16 -1.04 -3.47 -15.70
C ALA A 16 -0.64 -2.06 -15.21
N CYS A 17 -1.59 -1.24 -14.74
CA CYS A 17 -1.27 0.09 -14.21
C CYS A 17 -0.53 0.06 -12.86
N ASP A 18 -0.58 -1.07 -12.15
CA ASP A 18 0.08 -1.28 -10.86
C ASP A 18 1.40 -2.05 -11.01
N THR A 19 1.74 -2.45 -12.24
CA THR A 19 2.87 -3.30 -12.55
C THR A 19 3.94 -2.50 -13.28
N GLY A 20 5.13 -2.43 -12.68
CA GLY A 20 6.25 -1.69 -13.26
C GLY A 20 6.89 -2.36 -14.47
N SER A 21 7.71 -1.58 -15.19
CA SER A 21 8.52 -2.07 -16.31
C SER A 21 9.72 -2.90 -15.83
N ASP A 22 10.27 -3.70 -16.74
CA ASP A 22 11.52 -4.41 -16.48
C ASP A 22 12.66 -3.43 -16.14
N PRO A 23 13.64 -3.83 -15.31
CA PRO A 23 14.69 -2.93 -14.83
C PRO A 23 15.42 -2.17 -15.94
N GLU A 24 15.74 -2.83 -17.06
CA GLU A 24 16.45 -2.21 -18.19
C GLU A 24 15.59 -1.21 -18.97
N VAL A 25 14.28 -1.49 -19.08
CA VAL A 25 13.32 -0.56 -19.71
C VAL A 25 13.17 0.69 -18.84
N LEU A 26 12.98 0.50 -17.53
CA LEU A 26 12.87 1.60 -16.57
C LEU A 26 14.16 2.43 -16.52
N ARG A 27 15.33 1.79 -16.49
CA ARG A 27 16.63 2.46 -16.51
C ARG A 27 16.77 3.35 -17.75
N LYS A 28 16.50 2.79 -18.92
CA LYS A 28 16.56 3.52 -20.18
C LYS A 28 15.63 4.74 -20.16
N GLU A 29 14.38 4.58 -19.73
CA GLU A 29 13.41 5.68 -19.64
C GLU A 29 13.91 6.80 -18.71
N MET A 30 14.45 6.46 -17.54
CA MET A 30 14.96 7.45 -16.59
C MET A 30 16.19 8.19 -17.12
N GLU A 31 17.08 7.48 -17.82
CA GLU A 31 18.27 8.07 -18.46
C GLU A 31 17.88 9.01 -19.61
N GLU A 32 16.97 8.59 -20.50
CA GLU A 32 16.48 9.40 -21.62
C GLU A 32 15.80 10.70 -21.15
N ASN A 33 15.10 10.64 -20.00
CA ASN A 33 14.46 11.80 -19.39
C ASN A 33 15.35 12.58 -18.40
N ASN A 34 16.63 12.21 -18.26
CA ASN A 34 17.58 12.82 -17.32
C ASN A 34 17.07 12.86 -15.86
N VAL A 35 16.36 11.82 -15.42
CA VAL A 35 15.84 11.71 -14.04
C VAL A 35 16.93 11.11 -13.15
N PRO A 36 17.45 11.83 -12.13
CA PRO A 36 18.56 11.36 -11.29
C PRO A 36 18.06 10.42 -10.17
N ILE A 37 17.49 9.27 -10.55
CA ILE A 37 16.96 8.25 -9.63
C ILE A 37 17.93 7.06 -9.46
N ASP A 38 18.13 6.66 -8.21
CA ASP A 38 18.87 5.46 -7.85
C ASP A 38 17.96 4.22 -8.02
N LEU A 39 18.21 3.45 -9.08
CA LEU A 39 17.51 2.20 -9.39
C LEU A 39 18.21 0.96 -8.79
N GLY A 40 19.19 1.13 -7.91
CA GLY A 40 20.02 0.02 -7.40
C GLY A 40 19.24 -1.07 -6.63
N LEU A 41 18.03 -0.77 -6.16
CA LEU A 41 17.14 -1.75 -5.51
C LEU A 41 16.13 -2.40 -6.47
N VAL A 42 16.01 -1.88 -7.70
CA VAL A 42 15.12 -2.41 -8.74
C VAL A 42 15.81 -3.60 -9.42
N HIS A 43 15.59 -4.78 -8.85
CA HIS A 43 16.18 -6.03 -9.30
C HIS A 43 15.30 -6.76 -10.32
N GLU A 44 15.85 -7.72 -11.06
CA GLU A 44 15.06 -8.58 -11.95
C GLU A 44 13.91 -9.27 -11.19
N GLY A 45 12.72 -9.26 -11.76
CA GLY A 45 11.52 -9.85 -11.16
C GLY A 45 10.83 -9.00 -10.08
N TRP A 46 11.28 -7.77 -9.81
CA TRP A 46 10.60 -6.86 -8.86
C TRP A 46 9.12 -6.59 -9.24
N ASN A 47 8.84 -6.59 -10.53
CA ASN A 47 7.55 -6.30 -11.14
C ASN A 47 6.69 -7.55 -11.44
N ASN A 48 7.11 -8.76 -11.03
CA ASN A 48 6.42 -9.99 -11.44
C ASN A 48 5.09 -10.27 -10.68
N LYS A 49 4.78 -9.48 -9.65
CA LYS A 49 3.61 -9.63 -8.77
C LYS A 49 3.46 -11.05 -8.20
N GLN A 50 4.59 -11.68 -7.85
CA GLN A 50 4.66 -13.02 -7.26
C GLN A 50 5.55 -13.04 -6.02
N GLY A 51 5.43 -14.09 -5.20
CA GLY A 51 6.20 -14.24 -3.96
C GLY A 51 6.01 -13.03 -3.03
N LYS A 52 7.11 -12.34 -2.70
CA LYS A 52 7.08 -11.10 -1.89
C LYS A 52 6.20 -10.00 -2.51
N TYR A 53 6.08 -9.98 -3.83
CA TYR A 53 5.30 -8.98 -4.56
C TYR A 53 3.88 -9.45 -4.88
N ALA A 54 3.50 -10.64 -4.43
CA ALA A 54 2.17 -11.21 -4.70
C ALA A 54 1.06 -10.25 -4.23
N PRO A 55 -0.04 -10.18 -4.99
CA PRO A 55 -1.20 -9.38 -4.62
C PRO A 55 -2.02 -10.10 -3.54
N THR A 56 -1.45 -10.27 -2.36
CA THR A 56 -2.12 -10.92 -1.22
C THR A 56 -1.90 -10.09 0.03
N HIS A 57 -2.90 -10.06 0.94
CA HIS A 57 -2.78 -9.35 2.22
C HIS A 57 -1.49 -9.71 2.96
N LYS A 58 -1.12 -11.00 2.99
CA LYS A 58 0.10 -11.48 3.64
C LYS A 58 1.36 -10.86 3.03
N ALA A 59 1.57 -11.02 1.72
CA ALA A 59 2.77 -10.51 1.05
C ALA A 59 2.87 -8.97 1.13
N ILE A 60 1.74 -8.27 1.03
CA ILE A 60 1.69 -6.81 1.12
C ILE A 60 2.02 -6.33 2.55
N LYS A 61 1.45 -6.96 3.60
CA LYS A 61 1.82 -6.63 4.99
C LYS A 61 3.30 -6.86 5.25
N GLU A 62 3.83 -7.99 4.80
CA GLU A 62 5.24 -8.35 4.97
C GLU A 62 6.17 -7.33 4.29
N ARG A 63 5.88 -6.95 3.04
CA ARG A 63 6.70 -5.95 2.33
C ARG A 63 6.51 -4.53 2.86
N ALA A 64 5.31 -4.17 3.32
CA ALA A 64 5.06 -2.91 4.00
C ALA A 64 5.89 -2.79 5.29
N ARG A 65 5.95 -3.87 6.09
CA ARG A 65 6.83 -3.95 7.26
C ARG A 65 8.31 -3.87 6.88
N ALA A 66 8.73 -4.59 5.84
CA ALA A 66 10.12 -4.52 5.36
C ALA A 66 10.50 -3.09 4.95
N ALA A 67 9.62 -2.39 4.22
CA ALA A 67 9.80 -0.99 3.87
C ALA A 67 9.90 -0.08 5.10
N ARG A 68 8.97 -0.21 6.07
CA ARG A 68 9.02 0.56 7.34
C ARG A 68 10.34 0.35 8.07
N ARG A 69 10.80 -0.89 8.22
CA ARG A 69 12.08 -1.22 8.88
C ARG A 69 13.27 -0.64 8.14
N TRP A 70 13.28 -0.73 6.81
CA TRP A 70 14.33 -0.16 5.97
C TRP A 70 14.39 1.37 6.14
N LEU A 71 13.23 2.04 6.15
CA LEU A 71 13.11 3.49 6.34
C LEU A 71 13.52 3.93 7.75
N LYS A 72 13.11 3.20 8.79
CA LYS A 72 13.49 3.49 10.19
C LYS A 72 15.01 3.39 10.41
N ALA A 73 15.71 2.57 9.62
CA ALA A 73 17.16 2.40 9.68
C ALA A 73 17.95 3.45 8.87
N ARG A 74 17.28 4.34 8.14
CA ARG A 74 17.91 5.38 7.35
C ARG A 74 18.53 6.48 8.23
N PRO A 75 19.67 7.07 7.84
CA PRO A 75 20.23 8.23 8.53
C PRO A 75 19.45 9.53 8.27
N GLU A 76 18.61 9.58 7.23
CA GLU A 76 17.76 10.72 6.93
C GLU A 76 16.70 10.95 8.02
N LYS A 77 16.57 12.20 8.47
CA LYS A 77 15.58 12.59 9.50
C LYS A 77 14.17 12.75 8.94
N GLU A 78 14.07 13.19 7.69
CA GLU A 78 12.83 13.42 6.97
C GLU A 78 12.90 12.65 5.66
N ILE A 79 11.90 11.80 5.41
CA ILE A 79 11.82 10.98 4.21
C ILE A 79 10.43 11.16 3.61
N VAL A 80 10.39 11.46 2.32
CA VAL A 80 9.14 11.52 1.54
C VAL A 80 9.02 10.23 0.76
N ILE A 81 7.86 9.57 0.89
CA ILE A 81 7.51 8.38 0.11
C ILE A 81 6.38 8.78 -0.83
N VAL A 82 6.59 8.52 -2.12
CA VAL A 82 5.54 8.65 -3.13
C VAL A 82 5.14 7.23 -3.52
N THR A 83 3.88 6.89 -3.27
CA THR A 83 3.33 5.54 -3.45
C THR A 83 1.82 5.65 -3.71
N HIS A 84 1.10 4.55 -3.57
CA HIS A 84 -0.28 4.40 -4.04
C HIS A 84 -1.26 4.21 -2.87
N GLY A 85 -2.53 4.58 -3.10
CA GLY A 85 -3.57 4.63 -2.07
C GLY A 85 -3.87 3.28 -1.42
N GLY A 86 -3.90 2.18 -2.20
CA GLY A 86 -4.16 0.85 -1.65
C GLY A 86 -3.02 0.40 -0.74
N PHE A 87 -1.77 0.57 -1.20
CA PHE A 87 -0.58 0.22 -0.41
C PHE A 87 -0.44 1.05 0.87
N LEU A 88 -0.83 2.34 0.85
CA LEU A 88 -0.69 3.22 2.00
C LEU A 88 -1.38 2.69 3.25
N HIS A 89 -2.53 2.03 3.14
CA HIS A 89 -3.23 1.43 4.30
C HIS A 89 -2.39 0.35 5.01
N TYR A 90 -1.67 -0.48 4.24
CA TYR A 90 -0.74 -1.46 4.82
C TYR A 90 0.52 -0.81 5.36
N PHE A 91 1.01 0.21 4.66
CA PHE A 91 2.26 0.89 5.02
C PHE A 91 2.12 1.71 6.29
N THR A 92 1.04 2.49 6.43
CA THR A 92 0.81 3.36 7.58
C THR A 92 0.09 2.64 8.72
N GLU A 93 -0.46 1.46 8.46
CA GLU A 93 -1.36 0.74 9.39
C GLU A 93 -2.59 1.58 9.79
N ASP A 94 -2.95 2.60 8.97
CA ASP A 94 -4.16 3.39 9.14
C ASP A 94 -5.27 2.90 8.24
N TRP A 95 -6.28 2.28 8.84
CA TRP A 95 -7.46 1.75 8.16
C TRP A 95 -8.70 2.63 8.37
N GLU A 96 -8.54 3.78 9.01
CA GLU A 96 -9.60 4.79 9.05
C GLU A 96 -9.96 5.18 7.61
N ASP A 97 -11.24 5.07 7.27
CA ASP A 97 -11.80 5.42 5.96
C ASP A 97 -11.29 4.60 4.78
N SER A 98 -10.68 3.42 5.00
CA SER A 98 -10.06 2.61 3.94
C SER A 98 -11.01 2.20 2.82
N SER A 99 -12.32 2.20 3.05
CA SER A 99 -13.34 1.79 2.09
C SER A 99 -14.26 2.95 1.66
N GLN A 100 -13.91 4.22 1.93
CA GLN A 100 -14.76 5.37 1.59
C GLN A 100 -14.91 5.62 0.08
N TYR A 101 -13.83 5.46 -0.71
CA TYR A 101 -13.85 5.57 -2.17
C TYR A 101 -13.68 4.17 -2.81
N GLN A 102 -13.08 4.11 -4.01
CA GLN A 102 -12.66 2.85 -4.63
C GLN A 102 -11.43 2.26 -3.91
N GLY A 103 -11.65 1.73 -2.70
CA GLY A 103 -10.65 0.98 -1.96
C GLY A 103 -9.53 1.80 -1.33
N THR A 104 -9.72 3.10 -1.14
CA THR A 104 -8.77 3.92 -0.38
C THR A 104 -9.45 5.15 0.23
N GLY A 105 -8.94 5.59 1.38
CA GLY A 105 -9.30 6.85 2.03
C GLY A 105 -8.38 8.01 1.63
N TRP A 106 -7.56 7.84 0.59
CA TRP A 106 -6.59 8.83 0.12
C TRP A 106 -7.05 9.49 -1.17
N VAL A 107 -6.84 10.80 -1.30
CA VAL A 107 -7.04 11.52 -2.57
C VAL A 107 -5.74 11.66 -3.35
N ASN A 108 -5.85 11.80 -4.67
CA ASN A 108 -4.68 12.00 -5.52
C ASN A 108 -3.85 13.20 -5.05
N THR A 109 -2.53 13.02 -4.95
CA THR A 109 -1.56 14.04 -4.51
C THR A 109 -1.72 14.51 -3.05
N GLU A 110 -2.53 13.80 -2.24
CA GLU A 110 -2.58 14.01 -0.80
C GLU A 110 -1.22 13.67 -0.16
N TYR A 111 -0.83 14.41 0.87
CA TYR A 111 0.28 14.05 1.74
C TYR A 111 -0.19 14.02 3.20
N ARG A 112 0.33 13.04 3.94
CA ARG A 112 0.16 12.92 5.38
C ARG A 112 1.52 12.79 6.04
N THR A 113 1.65 13.27 7.27
CA THR A 113 2.90 13.26 8.03
C THR A 113 2.80 12.20 9.13
N TYR A 114 3.83 11.37 9.25
CA TYR A 114 3.90 10.27 10.22
C TYR A 114 5.22 10.31 10.97
N GLU A 115 5.20 9.74 12.18
CA GLU A 115 6.38 9.47 12.98
C GLU A 115 6.44 7.97 13.30
N PHE A 116 7.65 7.40 13.39
CA PHE A 116 7.82 6.07 13.95
C PHE A 116 7.51 6.10 15.45
N THR A 117 6.66 5.21 15.92
CA THR A 117 6.42 5.08 17.35
C THR A 117 7.67 4.56 18.08
N LYS A 118 7.78 4.92 19.36
CA LYS A 118 8.77 4.36 20.29
C LYS A 118 8.37 2.98 20.80
N GLU A 119 7.09 2.63 20.68
CA GLU A 119 6.57 1.32 21.05
C GLU A 119 7.11 0.26 20.10
N VAL A 120 7.31 -0.94 20.64
CA VAL A 120 7.73 -2.10 19.86
C VAL A 120 6.53 -3.01 19.74
N HIS A 121 6.04 -3.17 18.51
CA HIS A 121 4.97 -4.12 18.20
C HIS A 121 5.58 -5.38 17.60
N THR A 122 5.21 -6.53 18.16
CA THR A 122 5.69 -7.86 17.75
C THR A 122 4.59 -8.69 17.10
N ASP A 123 3.39 -8.15 16.95
CA ASP A 123 2.29 -8.72 16.18
C ASP A 123 1.95 -7.83 14.97
N ASP A 124 1.13 -8.33 14.03
CA ASP A 124 0.46 -7.50 13.03
C ASP A 124 -0.99 -7.17 13.44
N LEU A 125 -1.73 -6.45 12.58
CA LEU A 125 -3.13 -6.07 12.86
C LEU A 125 -4.12 -7.25 12.86
N GLU A 126 -3.71 -8.44 12.41
CA GLU A 126 -4.50 -9.66 12.56
C GLU A 126 -4.13 -10.46 13.82
N GLY A 127 -3.04 -10.06 14.51
CA GLY A 127 -2.52 -10.72 15.70
C GLY A 127 -1.51 -11.83 15.41
N TYR A 128 -0.96 -11.91 14.19
CA TYR A 128 0.12 -12.85 13.90
C TYR A 128 1.45 -12.31 14.42
N GLU A 129 2.20 -13.16 15.12
CA GLU A 129 3.55 -12.86 15.60
C GLU A 129 4.53 -12.53 14.46
N LEU A 130 5.43 -11.58 14.71
CA LEU A 130 6.42 -11.04 13.79
C LEU A 130 7.84 -11.30 14.30
N ASP A 131 8.79 -11.38 13.37
CA ASP A 131 10.22 -11.52 13.68
C ASP A 131 10.87 -10.20 14.11
N GLY A 132 10.40 -9.65 15.23
CA GLY A 132 10.86 -8.37 15.80
C GLY A 132 9.96 -7.19 15.46
N ASP A 133 10.45 -5.98 15.71
CA ASP A 133 9.66 -4.74 15.62
C ASP A 133 8.96 -4.56 14.26
N ASN A 134 7.65 -4.29 14.32
CA ASN A 134 6.81 -3.93 13.17
C ASN A 134 7.15 -2.55 12.59
N ALA A 135 7.89 -1.73 13.35
CA ALA A 135 8.27 -0.36 12.99
C ALA A 135 7.05 0.52 12.68
N THR A 136 5.99 0.40 13.49
CA THR A 136 4.71 1.09 13.30
C THR A 136 4.87 2.61 13.19
N LEU A 137 4.01 3.20 12.37
CA LEU A 137 3.90 4.64 12.14
C LEU A 137 2.67 5.19 12.85
N VAL A 138 2.72 6.44 13.28
CA VAL A 138 1.58 7.17 13.83
C VAL A 138 1.44 8.49 13.08
N GLU A 139 0.26 8.76 12.53
CA GLU A 139 -0.03 10.03 11.86
C GLU A 139 0.03 11.17 12.88
N THR A 140 0.70 12.27 12.53
CA THR A 140 0.79 13.43 13.42
C THR A 140 -0.55 14.14 13.56
N LEU A 141 -0.78 14.79 14.71
CA LEU A 141 -2.00 15.57 14.95
C LEU A 141 -2.20 16.67 13.91
N GLU A 142 -1.12 17.35 13.51
CA GLU A 142 -1.18 18.40 12.49
C GLU A 142 -1.62 17.83 11.13
N SER A 143 -1.09 16.68 10.74
CA SER A 143 -1.52 15.99 9.51
C SER A 143 -3.00 15.63 9.53
N ARG A 144 -3.47 15.07 10.65
CA ARG A 144 -4.88 14.73 10.85
C ARG A 144 -5.79 15.95 10.72
N GLN A 145 -5.41 17.05 11.36
CA GLN A 145 -6.14 18.32 11.27
C GLN A 145 -6.21 18.84 9.82
N ARG A 146 -5.12 18.77 9.05
CA ARG A 146 -5.10 19.20 7.64
C ARG A 146 -6.09 18.42 6.78
N ARG A 147 -6.33 17.13 7.07
CA ARG A 147 -7.32 16.30 6.37
C ARG A 147 -8.71 16.27 7.05
N GLY A 148 -8.99 17.21 7.95
CA GLY A 148 -10.31 17.39 8.57
C GLY A 148 -10.64 16.40 9.69
N LYS A 149 -9.67 15.68 10.24
CA LYS A 149 -9.86 14.78 11.38
C LYS A 149 -9.62 15.49 12.71
N SER A 150 -10.39 15.12 13.73
CA SER A 150 -10.19 15.55 15.10
C SER A 150 -9.49 14.46 15.92
N GLY A 151 -8.62 14.88 16.84
CA GLY A 151 -7.94 13.96 17.76
C GLY A 151 -6.79 13.15 17.13
N PRO A 152 -6.14 12.29 17.94
CA PRO A 152 -5.05 11.43 17.50
C PRO A 152 -5.54 10.34 16.53
N MET A 153 -4.57 9.68 15.88
CA MET A 153 -4.83 8.45 15.13
C MET A 153 -5.47 7.40 16.06
N SER A 154 -6.41 6.61 15.53
CA SER A 154 -6.99 5.48 16.25
C SER A 154 -5.89 4.58 16.80
N ASP A 155 -6.06 4.13 18.05
CA ASP A 155 -5.08 3.24 18.68
C ASP A 155 -4.99 1.88 17.96
N ARG A 156 -3.99 1.09 18.33
CA ARG A 156 -3.68 -0.17 17.65
C ARG A 156 -4.84 -1.17 17.72
N GLU A 157 -5.57 -1.27 18.83
CA GLU A 157 -6.70 -2.21 18.96
C GLU A 157 -7.89 -1.76 18.09
N GLN A 158 -8.13 -0.46 18.02
CA GLN A 158 -9.10 0.09 17.07
C GLN A 158 -8.65 -0.13 15.62
N GLN A 159 -7.35 0.00 15.31
CA GLN A 159 -6.83 -0.31 13.96
C GLN A 159 -6.97 -1.79 13.60
N LYS A 160 -6.84 -2.73 14.55
CA LYS A 160 -7.17 -4.16 14.31
C LYS A 160 -8.63 -4.35 13.89
N THR A 161 -9.54 -3.59 14.51
CA THR A 161 -10.96 -3.61 14.16
C THR A 161 -11.21 -2.98 12.79
N LEU A 162 -10.63 -1.81 12.53
CA LEU A 162 -10.74 -1.11 11.25
C LEU A 162 -10.12 -1.91 10.10
N TYR A 163 -9.02 -2.62 10.33
CA TYR A 163 -8.41 -3.54 9.36
C TYR A 163 -9.44 -4.54 8.85
N LYS A 164 -10.09 -5.28 9.76
CA LYS A 164 -11.09 -6.30 9.41
C LYS A 164 -12.27 -5.73 8.64
N ILE A 165 -12.76 -4.57 9.07
CA ILE A 165 -13.86 -3.86 8.37
C ILE A 165 -13.40 -3.40 6.98
N GLY A 166 -12.18 -2.86 6.90
CA GLY A 166 -11.61 -2.31 5.68
C GLY A 166 -11.37 -3.37 4.61
N THR A 167 -10.75 -4.49 4.98
CA THR A 167 -10.53 -5.62 4.07
C THR A 167 -11.85 -6.22 3.61
N GLN A 168 -12.82 -6.42 4.51
CA GLN A 168 -14.16 -6.88 4.11
C GLN A 168 -14.83 -5.88 3.14
N GLY A 169 -14.72 -4.58 3.41
CA GLY A 169 -15.27 -3.55 2.53
C GLY A 169 -14.58 -3.49 1.16
N TRP A 170 -13.32 -3.93 1.05
CA TRP A 170 -12.65 -4.09 -0.24
C TRP A 170 -13.12 -5.35 -0.98
N ASP A 171 -13.35 -6.44 -0.24
CA ASP A 171 -13.87 -7.68 -0.78
C ASP A 171 -15.27 -7.48 -1.36
N ASP A 172 -16.14 -6.79 -0.61
CA ASP A 172 -17.52 -6.47 -1.03
C ASP A 172 -17.56 -5.59 -2.30
N GLN A 173 -16.50 -4.81 -2.54
CA GLN A 173 -16.35 -3.99 -3.75
C GLN A 173 -15.70 -4.74 -4.93
N GLY A 174 -15.29 -5.99 -4.74
CA GLY A 174 -14.55 -6.75 -5.75
C GLY A 174 -13.16 -6.18 -6.02
N LEU A 175 -12.58 -5.45 -5.06
CA LEU A 175 -11.25 -4.84 -5.18
C LEU A 175 -10.13 -5.81 -4.79
N GLN A 176 -10.48 -7.06 -4.47
CA GLN A 176 -9.57 -8.17 -4.24
C GLN A 176 -8.42 -8.18 -5.26
N LEU A 177 -7.27 -8.58 -4.75
CA LEU A 177 -5.99 -8.03 -5.16
C LEU A 177 -5.46 -8.65 -6.46
N SER A 178 -5.86 -9.88 -6.81
CA SER A 178 -5.44 -10.51 -8.07
C SER A 178 -6.47 -10.41 -9.19
N ILE A 179 -6.01 -10.30 -10.43
CA ILE A 179 -6.84 -10.41 -11.64
C ILE A 179 -7.63 -11.72 -11.62
N ALA A 180 -7.00 -12.82 -11.20
CA ALA A 180 -7.65 -14.13 -11.15
C ALA A 180 -8.85 -14.16 -10.21
N GLU A 181 -8.73 -13.58 -9.01
CA GLU A 181 -9.85 -13.45 -8.06
C GLU A 181 -10.94 -12.53 -8.61
N ARG A 182 -10.56 -11.41 -9.23
CA ARG A 182 -11.52 -10.50 -9.89
C ARG A 182 -12.27 -11.19 -11.02
N GLU A 183 -11.57 -11.96 -11.86
CA GLU A 183 -12.19 -12.71 -12.96
C GLU A 183 -13.09 -13.84 -12.46
N ALA A 184 -12.70 -14.55 -11.40
CA ALA A 184 -13.55 -15.56 -10.75
C ALA A 184 -14.78 -14.96 -10.06
N ALA A 185 -14.67 -13.73 -9.55
CA ALA A 185 -15.75 -12.99 -8.90
C ALA A 185 -16.69 -12.26 -9.87
N LYS A 186 -16.37 -12.20 -11.18
CA LYS A 186 -17.29 -11.66 -12.19
C LYS A 186 -18.55 -12.54 -12.21
N VAL A 187 -19.66 -12.00 -11.72
CA VAL A 187 -20.99 -12.54 -12.00
C VAL A 187 -21.14 -12.64 -13.52
N PRO A 188 -21.59 -13.78 -14.08
CA PRO A 188 -21.77 -13.92 -15.52
C PRO A 188 -22.51 -12.70 -16.07
N GLU A 189 -22.04 -12.14 -17.18
CA GLU A 189 -22.79 -11.08 -17.86
C GLU A 189 -24.22 -11.56 -18.08
N GLY A 190 -25.17 -10.93 -17.39
CA GLY A 190 -26.59 -11.13 -17.63
C GLY A 190 -26.85 -10.99 -19.12
N LYS A 191 -27.68 -11.89 -19.67
CA LYS A 191 -27.97 -11.89 -21.11
C LYS A 191 -28.66 -10.57 -21.43
N GLU A 192 -28.09 -9.78 -22.34
CA GLU A 192 -28.87 -8.71 -22.95
C GLU A 192 -29.96 -9.34 -23.83
N VAL A 193 -31.21 -9.09 -23.46
CA VAL A 193 -32.37 -9.39 -24.30
C VAL A 193 -33.04 -8.06 -24.62
N ASN A 194 -33.04 -7.69 -25.90
CA ASN A 194 -33.62 -6.44 -26.40
C ASN A 194 -33.07 -5.16 -25.75
N GLY A 195 -31.75 -5.08 -25.54
CA GLY A 195 -31.09 -3.90 -24.97
C GLY A 195 -31.40 -3.66 -23.49
N THR A 196 -31.92 -4.68 -22.79
CA THR A 196 -32.08 -4.69 -21.34
C THR A 196 -31.27 -5.87 -20.78
N ARG A 197 -30.44 -5.59 -19.79
CA ARG A 197 -29.65 -6.61 -19.08
C ARG A 197 -30.59 -7.45 -18.20
N VAL A 198 -30.63 -8.76 -18.42
CA VAL A 198 -31.44 -9.74 -17.66
C VAL A 198 -30.55 -10.71 -16.90
#